data_AF-A0A2X2KPJ4-F1
#
_entry.id   AF-A0A2X2KPJ4-F1
#
_cell.length_a   1.000
_cell.length_b   1.000
_cell.length_c   1.000
_cell.angle_alpha   90.00
_cell.angle_beta   90.00
_cell.angle_gamma   90.00
#
_symmetry.space_group_name_H-M   'P 1'
#
loop_
_entity.id
_entity.type
_entity.pdbx_description
1 polymer ?
#
loop_
_entity_poly.entity_id
_entity_poly.type
_entity_poly.pdbx_seq_one_letter_code
_entity_poly.pdbx_strand_id
1 'polypeptide(L)'
;MGKLFFDAEAALRGWSTPISDKVAYEKGISENFNYWEVSSYLGQYLASENYNRVGTSVKYDHTAEPAATFTVKYKDGYTNAIGTAAIKYPENTIYKNGAIKNDKLTKIITQKYIASFPYLCLEAWNDQRRLGLPFFENPAIETAIATMPQLTSANYTKNQVDFFPQRTSYPSSFRNADQANYDKAVSLLGGSDGVFTPLWWAKQK
;
A
#
# COMPACT_ATOMS: atom_id res chain seq x y z
N MET A 1 -17.03 -5.67 5.94
CA MET A 1 -15.84 -4.90 6.35
C MET A 1 -15.39 -3.87 5.32
N GLY A 2 -15.06 -4.25 4.07
CA GLY A 2 -14.54 -3.32 3.04
C GLY A 2 -15.40 -2.08 2.74
N LYS A 3 -16.75 -2.20 2.82
CA LYS A 3 -17.68 -1.08 2.59
C LYS A 3 -17.39 0.15 3.45
N LEU A 4 -17.07 -0.02 4.72
CA LEU A 4 -16.88 1.10 5.65
C LEU A 4 -15.65 1.92 5.30
N PHE A 5 -14.58 1.29 4.83
CA PHE A 5 -13.39 2.04 4.38
C PHE A 5 -13.62 2.74 3.04
N PHE A 6 -14.47 2.20 2.15
CA PHE A 6 -14.91 2.93 0.96
C PHE A 6 -15.76 4.14 1.33
N ASP A 7 -16.70 4.00 2.27
CA ASP A 7 -17.49 5.12 2.78
C ASP A 7 -16.57 6.17 3.43
N ALA A 8 -15.53 5.74 4.16
CA ALA A 8 -14.54 6.65 4.77
C ALA A 8 -13.74 7.43 3.72
N GLU A 9 -13.24 6.75 2.68
CA GLU A 9 -12.53 7.41 1.58
C GLU A 9 -13.45 8.37 0.81
N ALA A 10 -14.69 7.95 0.52
CA ALA A 10 -15.66 8.77 -0.20
C ALA A 10 -16.01 10.04 0.60
N ALA A 11 -16.29 9.90 1.90
CA ALA A 11 -16.55 11.02 2.79
C ALA A 11 -15.35 11.99 2.87
N LEU A 12 -14.13 11.45 2.98
CA LEU A 12 -12.89 12.25 2.99
C LEU A 12 -12.71 13.04 1.68
N ARG A 13 -13.17 12.49 0.55
CA ARG A 13 -13.16 13.14 -0.76
C ARG A 13 -14.34 14.12 -0.96
N GLY A 14 -15.18 14.31 0.04
CA GLY A 14 -16.32 15.23 -0.02
C GLY A 14 -17.55 14.67 -0.74
N TRP A 15 -17.63 13.36 -0.94
CA TRP A 15 -18.83 12.74 -1.50
C TRP A 15 -19.91 12.59 -0.42
N SER A 16 -21.18 12.57 -0.83
CA SER A 16 -22.29 12.36 0.09
C SER A 16 -22.29 10.91 0.58
N THR A 17 -22.06 10.73 1.88
CA THR A 17 -22.09 9.44 2.57
C THR A 17 -23.03 9.50 3.77
N PRO A 18 -23.57 8.35 4.24
CA PRO A 18 -24.46 8.33 5.41
C PRO A 18 -23.80 8.75 6.72
N ILE A 19 -22.47 8.69 6.79
CA ILE A 19 -21.66 8.97 7.98
C ILE A 19 -20.35 9.65 7.58
N SER A 20 -19.74 10.38 8.52
CA SER A 20 -18.44 11.03 8.31
C SER A 20 -17.30 10.03 8.05
N ASP A 21 -16.20 10.55 7.50
CA ASP A 21 -14.93 9.86 7.25
C ASP A 21 -14.40 9.15 8.51
N LYS A 22 -14.37 9.87 9.64
CA LYS A 22 -13.93 9.35 10.94
C LYS A 22 -14.81 8.22 11.44
N VAL A 23 -16.13 8.43 11.44
CA VAL A 23 -17.08 7.42 11.96
C VAL A 23 -17.02 6.15 11.12
N ALA A 24 -16.91 6.28 9.79
CA ALA A 24 -16.76 5.14 8.89
C ALA A 24 -15.44 4.39 9.14
N TYR A 25 -14.33 5.11 9.31
CA TYR A 25 -13.02 4.56 9.63
C TYR A 25 -13.01 3.76 10.94
N GLU A 26 -13.49 4.37 12.04
CA GLU A 26 -13.51 3.73 13.37
C GLU A 26 -14.45 2.52 13.40
N LYS A 27 -15.62 2.61 12.74
CA LYS A 27 -16.52 1.45 12.57
C LYS A 27 -15.85 0.34 11.77
N GLY A 28 -15.12 0.68 10.69
CA GLY A 28 -14.40 -0.32 9.89
C GLY A 28 -13.39 -1.12 10.71
N ILE A 29 -12.65 -0.45 11.60
CA ILE A 29 -11.73 -1.09 12.55
C ILE A 29 -12.50 -1.92 13.58
N SER A 30 -13.58 -1.38 14.14
CA SER A 30 -14.42 -2.09 15.12
C SER A 30 -14.96 -3.41 14.56
N GLU A 31 -15.45 -3.41 13.32
CA GLU A 31 -15.92 -4.63 12.64
C GLU A 31 -14.77 -5.63 12.44
N ASN A 32 -13.57 -5.16 12.11
CA ASN A 32 -12.39 -6.03 12.00
C ASN A 32 -12.02 -6.68 13.34
N PHE A 33 -12.02 -5.90 14.41
CA PHE A 33 -11.74 -6.41 15.75
C PHE A 33 -12.80 -7.41 16.20
N ASN A 34 -14.06 -7.17 15.87
CA ASN A 34 -15.16 -8.10 16.14
C ASN A 34 -14.99 -9.41 15.37
N TYR A 35 -14.65 -9.35 14.08
CA TYR A 35 -14.41 -10.53 13.25
C TYR A 35 -13.30 -11.43 13.79
N TRP A 36 -12.23 -10.82 14.31
CA TRP A 36 -11.10 -11.54 14.91
C TRP A 36 -11.27 -11.82 16.41
N GLU A 37 -12.44 -11.50 16.99
CA GLU A 37 -12.76 -11.73 18.41
C GLU A 37 -11.80 -11.05 19.40
N VAL A 38 -11.24 -9.90 19.01
CA VAL A 38 -10.24 -9.13 19.79
C VAL A 38 -10.78 -7.77 20.24
N SER A 39 -12.10 -7.60 20.29
CA SER A 39 -12.79 -6.34 20.62
C SER A 39 -12.38 -5.73 21.96
N SER A 40 -11.86 -6.52 22.91
CA SER A 40 -11.33 -6.03 24.19
C SER A 40 -10.17 -5.04 24.04
N TYR A 41 -9.41 -5.09 22.93
CA TYR A 41 -8.28 -4.21 22.65
C TYR A 41 -8.65 -2.97 21.82
N LEU A 42 -9.90 -2.87 21.33
CA LEU A 42 -10.32 -1.87 20.35
C LEU A 42 -10.10 -0.43 20.87
N GLY A 43 -10.48 -0.15 22.12
CA GLY A 43 -10.35 1.19 22.69
C GLY A 43 -8.90 1.66 22.76
N GLN A 44 -7.99 0.79 23.22
CA GLN A 44 -6.56 1.07 23.25
C GLN A 44 -5.99 1.23 21.85
N TYR A 45 -6.43 0.38 20.91
CA TYR A 45 -5.99 0.45 19.52
C TYR A 45 -6.38 1.78 18.88
N LEU A 46 -7.66 2.18 18.92
CA LEU A 46 -8.13 3.44 18.31
C LEU A 46 -7.50 4.70 18.93
N ALA A 47 -7.10 4.64 20.21
CA ALA A 47 -6.43 5.74 20.88
C ALA A 47 -4.92 5.84 20.59
N SER A 48 -4.32 4.83 19.95
CA SER A 48 -2.87 4.73 19.77
C SER A 48 -2.34 5.72 18.73
N GLU A 49 -1.36 6.51 19.16
CA GLU A 49 -0.56 7.41 18.32
C GLU A 49 0.76 6.77 17.87
N ASN A 50 1.02 5.52 18.26
CA ASN A 50 2.22 4.80 17.88
C ASN A 50 2.25 4.59 16.36
N TYR A 51 3.38 4.95 15.75
CA TYR A 51 3.62 4.74 14.33
C TYR A 51 3.96 3.27 14.04
N ASN A 52 3.38 2.74 12.97
CA ASN A 52 3.83 1.48 12.37
C ASN A 52 5.19 1.66 11.66
N ARG A 53 5.74 0.61 11.05
CA ARG A 53 7.05 0.64 10.36
C ARG A 53 7.11 1.56 9.13
N VAL A 54 5.97 2.07 8.66
CA VAL A 54 5.89 2.99 7.53
C VAL A 54 5.51 4.43 7.95
N GLY A 55 5.45 4.69 9.26
CA GLY A 55 5.24 6.03 9.79
C GLY A 55 3.77 6.44 9.93
N THR A 56 2.83 5.50 9.90
CA THR A 56 1.40 5.75 10.05
C THR A 56 0.91 5.28 11.41
N SER A 57 0.18 6.13 12.11
CA SER A 57 -0.50 5.79 13.37
C SER A 57 -1.99 5.51 13.14
N VAL A 58 -2.67 4.84 14.07
CA VAL A 58 -4.07 4.44 13.89
C VAL A 58 -5.07 5.52 14.35
N LYS A 59 -4.78 6.30 15.39
CA LYS A 59 -5.70 7.35 15.85
C LYS A 59 -6.02 8.32 14.72
N TYR A 60 -7.31 8.49 14.42
CA TYR A 60 -7.74 9.14 13.18
C TYR A 60 -7.28 10.59 13.07
N ASP A 61 -7.43 11.35 14.16
CA ASP A 61 -7.10 12.78 14.21
C ASP A 61 -5.61 13.05 14.48
N HIS A 62 -4.81 12.00 14.73
CA HIS A 62 -3.38 12.17 14.92
C HIS A 62 -2.67 12.27 13.57
N THR A 63 -2.43 13.50 13.12
CA THR A 63 -1.81 13.80 11.81
C THR A 63 -0.39 14.35 11.94
N ALA A 64 0.22 14.31 13.12
CA ALA A 64 1.64 14.65 13.25
C ALA A 64 2.46 13.64 12.44
N GLU A 65 3.51 14.13 11.78
CA GLU A 65 4.43 13.26 11.07
C GLU A 65 5.44 12.64 12.06
N PRO A 66 5.89 11.40 11.84
CA PRO A 66 6.90 10.79 12.69
C PRO A 66 8.24 11.53 12.56
N ALA A 67 9.14 11.30 13.52
CA ALA A 67 10.55 11.64 13.35
C ALA A 67 11.16 10.93 12.13
N ALA A 68 12.33 11.37 11.68
CA ALA A 68 13.00 10.79 10.51
C ALA A 68 13.32 9.29 10.66
N THR A 69 13.59 8.84 11.89
CA THR A 69 13.97 7.47 12.21
C THR A 69 13.13 6.89 13.36
N PHE A 70 13.10 5.57 13.44
CA PHE A 70 12.63 4.83 14.61
C PHE A 70 13.73 3.89 15.10
N THR A 71 13.72 3.61 16.41
CA THR A 71 14.70 2.71 17.01
C THR A 71 14.20 1.27 16.97
N VAL A 72 15.05 0.37 16.48
CA VAL A 72 14.86 -1.09 16.59
C VAL A 72 15.86 -1.65 17.58
N LYS A 73 15.41 -2.66 18.35
CA LYS A 73 16.32 -3.54 19.08
C LYS A 73 16.65 -4.73 18.17
N TYR A 74 17.91 -5.11 18.13
CA TYR A 74 18.36 -6.28 17.40
C TYR A 74 19.28 -7.12 18.29
N LYS A 75 19.39 -8.41 17.94
CA LYS A 75 20.38 -9.31 18.50
C LYS A 75 21.36 -9.65 17.39
N ASP A 76 22.63 -9.32 17.59
CA ASP A 76 23.68 -9.60 16.61
C ASP A 76 23.84 -11.12 16.43
N GLY A 77 23.78 -11.59 15.18
CA GLY A 77 23.79 -13.01 14.86
C GLY A 77 25.13 -13.71 15.11
N TYR A 78 26.23 -12.97 15.15
CA TYR A 78 27.58 -13.52 15.35
C TYR A 78 28.00 -13.50 16.82
N THR A 79 27.65 -12.43 17.53
CA THR A 79 28.12 -12.15 18.90
C THR A 79 27.06 -12.37 19.96
N ASN A 80 25.79 -12.56 19.58
CA ASN A 80 24.63 -12.60 20.48
C ASN A 80 24.40 -11.31 21.30
N ALA A 81 25.14 -10.23 21.02
CA ALA A 81 24.99 -8.97 21.72
C ALA A 81 23.64 -8.31 21.39
N ILE A 82 23.02 -7.69 22.39
CA ILE A 82 21.81 -6.88 22.19
C ILE A 82 22.25 -5.47 21.84
N GLY A 83 21.73 -4.95 20.72
CA GLY A 83 22.01 -3.61 20.24
C GLY A 83 20.73 -2.85 19.87
N THR A 84 20.93 -1.58 19.53
CA THR A 84 19.88 -0.72 18.96
C THR A 84 20.36 -0.10 17.67
N ALA A 85 19.47 0.00 16.68
CA ALA A 85 19.74 0.72 15.45
C ALA A 85 18.64 1.74 15.19
N ALA A 86 19.02 2.90 14.64
CA ALA A 86 18.08 3.88 14.12
C ALA A 86 17.81 3.57 12.65
N ILE A 87 16.57 3.28 12.30
CA ILE A 87 16.14 2.96 10.93
C ILE A 87 15.30 4.13 10.42
N LYS A 88 15.62 4.60 9.21
CA LYS A 88 14.86 5.67 8.54
C LYS A 88 13.47 5.14 8.16
N TYR A 89 12.43 5.94 8.39
CA TYR A 89 11.11 5.61 7.81
C TYR A 89 11.17 5.67 6.27
N PRO A 90 10.45 4.77 5.58
CA PRO A 90 10.42 4.78 4.12
C PRO A 90 9.76 6.05 3.58
N GLU A 91 10.22 6.51 2.41
CA GLU A 91 9.62 7.62 1.68
C GLU A 91 8.78 7.08 0.52
N ASN A 92 7.47 7.26 0.61
CA ASN A 92 6.53 6.85 -0.43
C ASN A 92 6.45 7.91 -1.53
N THR A 93 7.45 7.97 -2.41
CA THR A 93 7.49 8.99 -3.48
C THR A 93 6.32 8.88 -4.47
N ILE A 94 5.66 7.72 -4.54
CA ILE A 94 4.44 7.54 -5.32
C ILE A 94 3.26 8.31 -4.71
N TYR A 95 3.17 8.38 -3.38
CA TYR A 95 2.10 9.09 -2.68
C TYR A 95 2.58 10.46 -2.20
N LYS A 96 2.02 11.53 -2.79
CA LYS A 96 2.33 12.93 -2.42
C LYS A 96 3.84 13.21 -2.33
N ASN A 97 4.62 12.64 -3.26
CA ASN A 97 6.07 12.81 -3.35
C ASN A 97 6.84 12.45 -2.06
N GLY A 98 6.30 11.55 -1.23
CA GLY A 98 6.92 11.08 0.01
C GLY A 98 6.85 12.06 1.19
N ALA A 99 6.20 13.21 1.00
CA ALA A 99 6.12 14.28 1.99
C ALA A 99 5.20 13.95 3.17
N ILE A 100 4.29 12.98 3.01
CA ILE A 100 3.25 12.66 3.99
C ILE A 100 3.23 11.16 4.28
N LYS A 101 3.29 10.79 5.56
CA LYS A 101 3.20 9.39 6.03
C LYS A 101 2.00 9.15 6.93
N ASN A 102 1.42 10.20 7.52
CA ASN A 102 0.41 10.05 8.56
C ASN A 102 -0.82 10.95 8.36
N ASP A 103 -1.36 11.01 7.14
CA ASP A 103 -2.66 11.65 6.90
C ASP A 103 -3.84 10.68 6.97
N LYS A 104 -5.06 11.24 6.90
CA LYS A 104 -6.31 10.49 6.96
C LYS A 104 -6.43 9.43 5.86
N LEU A 105 -5.97 9.70 4.63
CA LEU A 105 -6.10 8.74 3.54
C LEU A 105 -5.14 7.56 3.74
N THR A 106 -3.89 7.84 4.13
CA THR A 106 -2.92 6.80 4.48
C THR A 106 -3.45 5.90 5.59
N LYS A 107 -4.09 6.47 6.62
CA LYS A 107 -4.75 5.70 7.69
C LYS A 107 -5.87 4.82 7.15
N ILE A 108 -6.81 5.39 6.38
CA ILE A 108 -7.96 4.66 5.81
C ILE A 108 -7.49 3.46 5.00
N ILE A 109 -6.54 3.66 4.07
CA ILE A 109 -6.08 2.60 3.19
C ILE A 109 -5.22 1.57 3.94
N THR A 110 -4.42 2.00 4.92
CA THR A 110 -3.65 1.07 5.78
C THR A 110 -4.56 0.16 6.60
N GLN A 111 -5.64 0.69 7.18
CA GLN A 111 -6.60 -0.11 7.94
C GLN A 111 -7.46 -0.98 7.03
N LYS A 112 -7.84 -0.48 5.85
CA LYS A 112 -8.49 -1.30 4.82
C LYS A 112 -7.62 -2.48 4.42
N TYR A 113 -6.31 -2.29 4.24
CA TYR A 113 -5.35 -3.35 3.94
C TYR A 113 -5.29 -4.41 5.05
N ILE A 114 -5.15 -3.99 6.31
CA ILE A 114 -5.12 -4.91 7.47
C ILE A 114 -6.43 -5.70 7.55
N ALA A 115 -7.57 -5.03 7.41
CA ALA A 115 -8.89 -5.65 7.43
C ALA A 115 -9.20 -6.55 6.22
N SER A 116 -8.42 -6.43 5.15
CA SER A 116 -8.56 -7.21 3.92
C SER A 116 -7.77 -8.53 3.96
N PHE A 117 -6.85 -8.68 4.91
CA PHE A 117 -6.05 -9.88 5.06
C PHE A 117 -6.87 -11.06 5.63
N PRO A 118 -6.69 -12.30 5.14
CA PRO A 118 -5.90 -12.72 3.97
C PRO A 118 -6.69 -12.81 2.65
N TYR A 119 -7.96 -12.40 2.63
CA TYR A 119 -8.90 -12.80 1.57
C TYR A 119 -9.00 -11.85 0.37
N LEU A 120 -8.58 -10.59 0.52
CA LEU A 120 -8.78 -9.53 -0.48
C LEU A 120 -7.44 -8.97 -1.00
N CYS A 121 -6.47 -9.84 -1.23
CA CYS A 121 -5.13 -9.46 -1.72
C CYS A 121 -5.17 -8.69 -3.06
N LEU A 122 -6.10 -9.05 -3.96
CA LEU A 122 -6.26 -8.34 -5.23
C LEU A 122 -6.75 -6.90 -5.02
N GLU A 123 -7.66 -6.69 -4.06
CA GLU A 123 -8.17 -5.36 -3.71
C GLU A 123 -7.08 -4.50 -3.06
N ALA A 124 -6.29 -5.08 -2.15
CA ALA A 124 -5.11 -4.44 -1.58
C ALA A 124 -4.11 -3.99 -2.67
N TRP A 125 -3.84 -4.85 -3.65
CA TRP A 125 -2.97 -4.50 -4.77
C TRP A 125 -3.60 -3.46 -5.71
N ASN A 126 -4.93 -3.44 -5.85
CA ASN A 126 -5.62 -2.37 -6.58
C ASN A 126 -5.43 -1.01 -5.89
N ASP A 127 -5.60 -0.92 -4.58
CA ASP A 127 -5.36 0.32 -3.83
C ASP A 127 -3.92 0.78 -3.95
N GLN A 128 -2.95 -0.15 -3.85
CA GLN A 128 -1.54 0.19 -4.00
C GLN A 128 -1.24 0.76 -5.40
N ARG A 129 -1.76 0.15 -6.45
CA ARG A 129 -1.57 0.66 -7.83
C ARG A 129 -2.31 1.98 -8.09
N ARG A 130 -3.43 2.21 -7.41
CA ARG A 130 -4.24 3.43 -7.57
C ARG A 130 -3.66 4.60 -6.79
N LEU A 131 -3.21 4.38 -5.56
CA LEU A 131 -2.86 5.44 -4.61
C LEU A 131 -1.40 5.41 -4.14
N GLY A 132 -0.69 4.30 -4.31
CA GLY A 132 0.61 4.07 -3.67
C GLY A 132 0.45 3.74 -2.19
N LEU A 133 -0.77 3.42 -1.76
CA LEU A 133 -1.11 3.10 -0.38
C LEU A 133 -1.70 1.68 -0.26
N PRO A 134 -1.41 0.94 0.82
CA PRO A 134 -0.42 1.28 1.84
C PRO A 134 1.01 1.12 1.29
N PHE A 135 1.98 1.86 1.83
CA PHE A 135 3.35 1.75 1.35
C PHE A 135 3.85 0.29 1.38
N PHE A 136 4.39 -0.17 0.25
CA PHE A 136 5.10 -1.44 0.13
C PHE A 136 6.59 -1.19 -0.08
N GLU A 137 7.40 -1.98 0.62
CA GLU A 137 8.84 -2.02 0.39
C GLU A 137 9.14 -2.67 -0.96
N ASN A 138 10.26 -2.28 -1.56
CA ASN A 138 10.76 -2.93 -2.76
C ASN A 138 11.25 -4.34 -2.43
N PRO A 139 11.18 -5.29 -3.38
CA PRO A 139 11.79 -6.59 -3.19
C PRO A 139 13.30 -6.44 -2.96
N ALA A 140 13.84 -7.21 -2.02
CA ALA A 140 15.27 -7.28 -1.79
C ALA A 140 15.98 -7.84 -3.04
N ILE A 141 17.12 -7.24 -3.40
CA ILE A 141 17.90 -7.66 -4.57
C ILE A 141 19.29 -8.11 -4.09
N GLU A 142 19.49 -9.42 -4.05
CA GLU A 142 20.83 -10.00 -3.93
C GLU A 142 21.45 -10.23 -5.32
N THR A 143 20.61 -10.47 -6.34
CA THR A 143 20.99 -10.65 -7.75
C THR A 143 19.97 -9.98 -8.65
N ALA A 144 20.40 -9.46 -9.79
CA ALA A 144 19.51 -8.80 -10.75
C ALA A 144 18.37 -9.74 -11.18
N ILE A 145 17.13 -9.24 -11.09
CA ILE A 145 15.95 -9.96 -11.56
C ILE A 145 15.83 -9.70 -13.07
N ALA A 146 16.12 -10.71 -13.90
CA ALA A 146 16.19 -10.55 -15.36
C ALA A 146 14.90 -10.00 -15.98
N THR A 147 13.75 -10.29 -15.38
CA THR A 147 12.44 -9.80 -15.82
C THR A 147 12.07 -8.42 -15.26
N MET A 148 12.92 -7.80 -14.43
CA MET A 148 12.75 -6.47 -13.85
C MET A 148 14.02 -5.61 -14.05
N PRO A 149 14.44 -5.36 -15.31
CA PRO A 149 15.69 -4.65 -15.59
C PRO A 149 15.72 -3.21 -15.05
N GLN A 150 14.56 -2.59 -14.81
CA GLN A 150 14.45 -1.27 -14.20
C GLN A 150 14.89 -1.24 -12.73
N LEU A 151 14.82 -2.37 -12.02
CA LEU A 151 15.16 -2.49 -10.62
C LEU A 151 16.57 -3.10 -10.46
N THR A 152 17.48 -2.36 -9.85
CA THR A 152 18.92 -2.64 -9.81
C THR A 152 19.50 -2.43 -8.41
N SER A 153 20.69 -2.97 -8.15
CA SER A 153 21.44 -2.72 -6.91
C SER A 153 21.79 -1.24 -6.68
N ALA A 154 21.73 -0.39 -7.71
CA ALA A 154 21.98 1.03 -7.59
C ALA A 154 20.71 1.86 -7.24
N ASN A 155 19.51 1.31 -7.42
CA ASN A 155 18.25 2.07 -7.26
C ASN A 155 17.19 1.39 -6.39
N TYR A 156 17.47 0.22 -5.79
CA TYR A 156 16.52 -0.53 -4.95
C TYR A 156 15.98 0.23 -3.73
N THR A 157 16.61 1.34 -3.34
CA THR A 157 16.13 2.22 -2.25
C THR A 157 15.14 3.28 -2.71
N LYS A 158 14.94 3.44 -4.03
CA LYS A 158 13.97 4.40 -4.60
C LYS A 158 12.59 3.78 -4.67
N ASN A 159 11.53 4.56 -4.50
CA ASN A 159 10.16 4.08 -4.67
C ASN A 159 9.63 4.50 -6.06
N GLN A 160 9.29 3.53 -6.90
CA GLN A 160 8.83 3.77 -8.28
C GLN A 160 7.65 2.86 -8.63
N VAL A 161 6.74 3.36 -9.47
CA VAL A 161 5.53 2.62 -9.87
C VAL A 161 5.89 1.32 -10.59
N ASP A 162 6.84 1.39 -11.50
CA ASP A 162 7.30 0.26 -12.31
C ASP A 162 8.21 -0.72 -11.54
N PHE A 163 8.51 -0.48 -10.26
CA PHE A 163 9.12 -1.50 -9.38
C PHE A 163 8.11 -2.53 -8.89
N PHE A 164 6.81 -2.26 -9.06
CA PHE A 164 5.74 -3.18 -8.74
C PHE A 164 5.06 -3.65 -10.02
N PRO A 165 4.66 -4.93 -10.13
CA PRO A 165 3.78 -5.36 -11.20
C PRO A 165 2.52 -4.48 -11.23
N GLN A 166 2.07 -4.16 -12.44
CA GLN A 166 0.94 -3.29 -12.71
C GLN A 166 -0.22 -4.01 -13.39
N ARG A 167 0.04 -5.14 -14.04
CA ARG A 167 -0.97 -6.00 -14.68
C ARG A 167 -0.37 -7.37 -14.98
N THR A 168 -1.20 -8.30 -15.41
CA THR A 168 -0.76 -9.49 -16.14
C THR A 168 -0.79 -9.19 -17.63
N SER A 169 0.18 -9.73 -18.38
CA SER A 169 0.14 -9.69 -19.84
C SER A 169 -1.07 -10.46 -20.37
N TYR A 170 -1.52 -10.11 -21.56
CA TYR A 170 -2.59 -10.88 -22.22
C TYR A 170 -2.12 -12.33 -22.43
N PRO A 171 -3.03 -13.32 -22.32
CA PRO A 171 -2.66 -14.71 -22.50
C PRO A 171 -2.22 -14.98 -23.95
N SER A 172 -1.25 -15.86 -24.13
CA SER A 172 -0.76 -16.27 -25.46
C SER A 172 -1.87 -16.85 -26.33
N SER A 173 -2.87 -17.52 -25.73
CA SER A 173 -4.03 -18.03 -26.44
C SER A 173 -4.85 -16.94 -27.13
N PHE A 174 -4.96 -15.75 -26.54
CA PHE A 174 -5.67 -14.62 -27.17
C PHE A 174 -4.93 -14.13 -28.41
N ARG A 175 -3.61 -13.95 -28.30
CA ARG A 175 -2.76 -13.57 -29.44
C ARG A 175 -2.85 -14.57 -30.59
N ASN A 176 -2.83 -15.87 -30.26
CA ASN A 176 -2.86 -16.94 -31.27
C ASN A 176 -4.24 -17.10 -31.92
N ALA A 177 -5.32 -16.91 -31.15
CA ALA A 177 -6.68 -17.09 -31.64
C ALA A 177 -7.19 -15.88 -32.44
N ASP A 178 -6.77 -14.65 -32.09
CA ASP A 178 -7.25 -13.42 -32.72
C ASP A 178 -6.19 -12.30 -32.65
N GLN A 179 -5.22 -12.37 -33.56
CA GLN A 179 -4.14 -11.40 -33.65
C GLN A 179 -4.66 -9.97 -33.90
N ALA A 180 -5.70 -9.80 -34.71
CA ALA A 180 -6.20 -8.47 -35.07
C ALA A 180 -6.84 -7.75 -33.87
N ASN A 181 -7.61 -8.45 -33.03
CA ASN A 181 -8.16 -7.85 -31.81
C ASN A 181 -7.14 -7.77 -30.68
N TYR A 182 -6.14 -8.66 -30.65
CA TYR A 182 -4.97 -8.50 -29.78
C TYR A 182 -4.26 -7.17 -30.05
N ASP A 183 -3.94 -6.85 -31.31
CA ASP A 183 -3.24 -5.62 -31.67
C ASP A 183 -4.06 -4.35 -31.32
N LYS A 184 -5.39 -4.42 -31.48
CA LYS A 184 -6.29 -3.35 -31.01
C LYS A 184 -6.27 -3.21 -29.48
N ALA A 185 -6.26 -4.31 -28.73
CA ALA A 185 -6.22 -4.25 -27.27
C ALA A 185 -4.89 -3.65 -26.77
N VAL A 186 -3.77 -4.01 -27.39
CA VAL A 186 -2.45 -3.44 -27.07
C VAL A 186 -2.41 -1.93 -27.36
N SER A 187 -3.01 -1.47 -28.47
CA SER A 187 -3.04 -0.03 -28.77
C SER A 187 -3.86 0.77 -27.74
N LEU A 188 -4.93 0.18 -27.18
CA LEU A 188 -5.74 0.79 -26.12
C LEU A 188 -5.04 0.81 -24.75
N LEU A 189 -4.07 -0.07 -24.52
CA LEU A 189 -3.30 -0.12 -23.27
C LEU A 189 -2.42 1.14 -23.10
N GLY A 190 -1.99 1.75 -24.21
CA GLY A 190 -1.13 2.95 -24.18
C GLY A 190 0.32 2.65 -23.77
N GLY A 191 0.77 1.40 -23.95
CA GLY A 191 2.11 0.92 -23.64
C GLY A 191 2.31 -0.50 -24.16
N SER A 192 3.48 -1.10 -23.91
CA SER A 192 3.73 -2.49 -24.29
C SER A 192 2.85 -3.45 -23.48
N ASP A 193 2.57 -4.64 -24.01
CA ASP A 193 1.87 -5.72 -23.29
C ASP A 193 2.79 -6.39 -22.25
N GLY A 194 3.32 -5.59 -21.34
CA GLY A 194 4.18 -6.02 -20.24
C GLY A 194 3.46 -5.97 -18.90
N VAL A 195 4.08 -6.61 -17.90
CA VAL A 195 3.57 -6.63 -16.52
C VAL A 195 3.73 -5.29 -15.80
N PHE A 196 4.63 -4.42 -16.25
CA PHE A 196 4.88 -3.10 -15.64
C PHE A 196 4.08 -1.96 -16.29
N THR A 197 3.28 -2.24 -17.32
CA THR A 197 2.47 -1.20 -17.97
C THR A 197 1.26 -0.86 -17.09
N PRO A 198 1.14 0.39 -16.60
CA PRO A 198 0.03 0.78 -15.72
C PRO A 198 -1.33 0.65 -16.39
N LEU A 199 -2.33 0.23 -15.61
CA LEU A 199 -3.73 0.24 -16.06
C LEU A 199 -4.27 1.68 -16.10
N TRP A 200 -5.35 1.87 -16.86
CA TRP A 200 -5.92 3.19 -17.11
C TRP A 200 -6.32 3.98 -15.84
N TRP A 201 -6.77 3.28 -14.79
CA TRP A 201 -7.14 3.85 -13.50
C TRP A 201 -5.97 3.96 -12.50
N ALA A 202 -4.86 3.27 -12.78
CA ALA A 202 -3.65 3.25 -11.95
C ALA A 202 -2.66 4.37 -12.35
N LYS A 203 -3.13 5.36 -13.12
CA LYS A 203 -2.30 6.46 -13.63
C LYS A 203 -1.97 7.44 -12.50
N GLN A 204 -0.90 7.15 -11.79
CA GLN A 204 -0.25 8.05 -10.84
C GLN A 204 0.63 9.00 -11.66
N LYS A 205 0.13 10.20 -11.91
CA LYS A 205 0.89 11.31 -12.49
C LYS A 205 1.41 12.21 -11.38
#